data_AF-A0A4Z2C613-F1
#
_entry.id   AF-A0A4Z2C613-F1
#
_cell.length_a   1.000
_cell.length_b   1.000
_cell.length_c   1.000
_cell.angle_alpha   90.00
_cell.angle_beta   90.00
_cell.angle_gamma   90.00
#
_symmetry.space_group_name_H-M   'P 1'
#
loop_
_entity.id
_entity.type
_entity.pdbx_description
1 polymer ?
#
loop_
_entity_poly.entity_id
_entity_poly.type
_entity_poly.pdbx_seq_one_letter_code
_entity_poly.pdbx_strand_id
1 'polypeptide(L)'
;MIVHRWGGALESSDLLLHPISDARHSFQASRTVARALETPCNKPLPCLQLSVKGYNDKQHILLKKIVEKMATFEIDEKRFDIIKEAYMRSLNNFRAEQPHQHAMYYLRLLMTEVAWTKDELREALDDVTLPRLKAFIPQLLSRLHIEALLHGNITKESALGMMQMVEDTLIEHAHTKPLLPSQLIRYREVQIPDGGWYVYQQRNEVHNNCGIEIYYQTDLQATHENMLLELFCQIISEPCFNTLRTKEQLGYIVFSGPRRANGVQGLRFIIQSEKAPHYLESRVEAFLCTMEKAVEEMSEEAFQKHIQALAIRRLDKPKKLSAECGKHWGEIISQQYHFDRDTIEVAYLKTLTKDNVMQFYTERLAVGALKRHKPSLVQDMTEFKRSLPLFPLVRPHINFMAAKL
;
A
#
# COMPACT_ATOMS: atom_id res chain seq x y z
N MET A 1 4.05 14.48 5.88
CA MET A 1 2.76 15.17 5.93
C MET A 1 1.85 14.56 4.89
N ILE A 2 0.65 14.14 5.28
CA ILE A 2 -0.44 13.81 4.36
C ILE A 2 -1.54 14.84 4.57
N VAL A 3 -2.11 15.29 3.46
CA VAL A 3 -3.25 16.18 3.41
C VAL A 3 -4.41 15.41 2.79
N HIS A 4 -5.50 15.20 3.53
CA HIS A 4 -6.68 14.46 3.07
C HIS A 4 -7.75 15.40 2.46
N ARG A 5 -8.52 14.91 1.47
CA ARG A 5 -9.77 15.53 0.96
C ARG A 5 -10.81 14.47 0.51
N TRP A 6 -12.09 14.84 0.55
CA TRP A 6 -13.22 14.06 0.01
C TRP A 6 -13.57 14.47 -1.44
N GLY A 7 -13.74 13.47 -2.31
CA GLY A 7 -14.50 13.56 -3.58
C GLY A 7 -13.91 14.39 -4.73
N GLY A 8 -13.61 13.70 -5.84
CA GLY A 8 -13.48 14.29 -7.19
C GLY A 8 -12.05 14.64 -7.63
N ALA A 9 -11.60 14.01 -8.73
CA ALA A 9 -10.41 14.29 -9.53
C ALA A 9 -9.03 14.03 -8.89
N LEU A 10 -8.65 12.75 -8.76
CA LEU A 10 -7.25 12.34 -8.57
C LEU A 10 -6.34 12.84 -9.71
N GLU A 11 -6.88 12.88 -10.94
CA GLU A 11 -6.17 13.29 -12.18
C GLU A 11 -5.57 14.69 -12.10
N SER A 12 -6.31 15.64 -11.50
CA SER A 12 -5.87 17.03 -11.37
C SER A 12 -4.81 17.22 -10.27
N SER A 13 -4.70 16.28 -9.32
CA SER A 13 -3.72 16.33 -8.23
C SER A 13 -2.31 15.88 -8.67
N ASP A 14 -2.23 14.90 -9.58
CA ASP A 14 -0.98 14.45 -10.21
C ASP A 14 -0.36 15.57 -11.08
N LEU A 15 -1.21 16.27 -11.84
CA LEU A 15 -0.85 17.41 -12.68
C LEU A 15 -0.47 18.67 -11.87
N LEU A 16 -0.88 18.76 -10.60
CA LEU A 16 -0.54 19.85 -9.68
C LEU A 16 0.86 19.67 -9.09
N LEU A 17 1.23 18.43 -8.73
CA LEU A 17 2.49 18.14 -8.03
C LEU A 17 3.68 17.95 -8.98
N HIS A 18 3.47 17.59 -10.24
CA HIS A 18 4.54 17.54 -11.24
C HIS A 18 5.22 18.89 -11.51
N PRO A 19 4.51 20.00 -11.78
CA PRO A 19 5.14 21.30 -12.02
C PRO A 19 5.71 21.95 -10.74
N ILE A 20 5.13 21.67 -9.56
CA ILE A 20 5.74 22.03 -8.26
C ILE A 20 7.06 21.24 -8.05
N SER A 21 7.18 20.06 -8.67
CA SER A 21 8.42 19.29 -8.68
C SER A 21 9.48 19.80 -9.66
N ASP A 22 9.07 20.47 -10.73
CA ASP A 22 9.98 20.93 -11.78
C ASP A 22 10.55 22.33 -11.50
N ALA A 23 9.87 23.13 -10.65
CA ALA A 23 10.39 24.42 -10.15
C ALA A 23 11.63 24.28 -9.21
N ARG A 24 12.26 23.10 -9.12
CA ARG A 24 13.25 22.70 -8.11
C ARG A 24 14.72 22.94 -8.47
N HIS A 25 15.04 23.40 -9.69
CA HIS A 25 16.43 23.41 -10.16
C HIS A 25 17.41 24.36 -9.43
N SER A 26 17.00 25.08 -8.38
CA SER A 26 17.82 26.07 -7.66
C SER A 26 18.33 25.68 -6.26
N PHE A 27 17.96 24.52 -5.69
CA PHE A 27 18.41 24.11 -4.34
C PHE A 27 19.09 22.74 -4.32
N GLN A 28 20.43 22.70 -4.46
CA GLN A 28 21.23 21.48 -4.60
C GLN A 28 21.49 20.67 -3.31
N ALA A 29 21.10 21.15 -2.11
CA ALA A 29 21.51 20.53 -0.83
C ALA A 29 20.41 19.75 -0.08
N SER A 30 19.15 19.75 -0.53
CA SER A 30 18.03 19.07 0.14
C SER A 30 17.21 18.24 -0.85
N ARG A 31 17.00 16.96 -0.55
CA ARG A 31 16.15 16.08 -1.37
C ARG A 31 14.70 16.22 -0.92
N THR A 32 13.94 17.03 -1.65
CA THR A 32 12.49 17.14 -1.48
C THR A 32 11.78 16.19 -2.42
N VAL A 33 10.85 15.41 -1.88
CA VAL A 33 9.90 14.63 -2.67
C VAL A 33 8.50 15.11 -2.30
N ALA A 34 8.00 16.10 -3.04
CA ALA A 34 6.56 16.29 -3.18
C ALA A 34 6.14 15.46 -4.39
N ARG A 35 5.27 14.48 -4.17
CA ARG A 35 4.69 13.63 -5.21
C ARG A 35 3.22 13.43 -4.87
N ALA A 36 2.35 13.61 -5.86
CA ALA A 36 1.05 12.96 -5.83
C ALA A 36 1.40 11.50 -6.08
N LEU A 37 1.26 10.68 -5.05
CA LEU A 37 1.69 9.29 -5.13
C LEU A 37 0.44 8.45 -5.33
N GLU A 38 0.25 7.95 -6.55
CA GLU A 38 -0.20 6.57 -6.72
C GLU A 38 0.92 5.63 -6.23
N THR A 39 1.09 5.46 -4.92
CA THR A 39 2.04 4.47 -4.37
C THR A 39 1.41 3.10 -4.12
N PRO A 40 2.21 2.02 -4.17
CA PRO A 40 1.73 0.64 -4.09
C PRO A 40 1.29 0.32 -2.66
N CYS A 41 0.10 -0.27 -2.55
CA CYS A 41 -0.58 -0.69 -1.32
C CYS A 41 -0.87 0.42 -0.29
N ASN A 42 -2.11 0.44 0.21
CA ASN A 42 -2.53 1.15 1.45
C ASN A 42 -2.86 2.65 1.41
N LYS A 43 -3.34 3.24 0.31
CA LYS A 43 -3.87 4.61 0.40
C LYS A 43 -5.31 4.75 -0.07
N PRO A 44 -6.25 4.96 0.87
CA PRO A 44 -7.56 5.43 0.56
C PRO A 44 -7.58 6.96 0.48
N LEU A 45 -8.31 7.49 -0.51
CA LEU A 45 -8.53 8.90 -0.83
C LEU A 45 -7.45 9.64 -1.65
N PRO A 46 -7.86 10.64 -2.46
CA PRO A 46 -6.95 11.67 -2.98
C PRO A 46 -6.28 12.35 -1.78
N CYS A 47 -4.97 12.19 -1.67
CA CYS A 47 -4.20 12.81 -0.60
C CYS A 47 -2.90 13.40 -1.16
N LEU A 48 -2.52 14.59 -0.71
CA LEU A 48 -1.21 15.16 -1.05
C LEU A 48 -0.21 14.67 0.00
N GLN A 49 0.84 13.98 -0.42
CA GLN A 49 1.95 13.63 0.47
C GLN A 49 3.15 14.54 0.23
N LEU A 50 3.53 15.26 1.29
CA LEU A 50 4.76 16.05 1.32
C LEU A 50 5.78 15.42 2.27
N SER A 51 6.99 15.21 1.77
CA SER A 51 8.14 14.77 2.56
C SER A 51 9.37 15.62 2.24
N VAL A 52 9.87 16.29 3.28
CA VAL A 52 11.12 17.05 3.25
C VAL A 52 12.15 16.27 4.08
N LYS A 53 13.31 15.95 3.48
CA LYS A 53 14.37 15.16 4.14
C LYS A 53 15.73 15.83 3.88
N GLY A 54 16.61 15.86 4.88
CA GLY A 54 17.95 16.40 4.75
C GLY A 54 18.53 16.91 6.08
N TYR A 55 19.42 17.90 5.99
CA TYR A 55 19.92 18.65 7.16
C TYR A 55 18.85 19.61 7.70
N ASN A 56 18.73 19.75 9.02
CA ASN A 56 17.67 20.52 9.67
C ASN A 56 17.80 22.05 9.50
N ASP A 57 19.02 22.57 9.37
CA ASP A 57 19.36 24.01 9.34
C ASP A 57 18.44 24.84 8.43
N LYS A 58 18.20 24.40 7.19
CA LYS A 58 17.36 25.12 6.21
C LYS A 58 16.06 24.41 5.85
N GLN A 59 15.66 23.39 6.61
CA GLN A 59 14.44 22.62 6.31
C GLN A 59 13.17 23.44 6.42
N HIS A 60 13.05 24.26 7.47
CA HIS A 60 11.89 25.10 7.70
C HIS A 60 11.70 26.15 6.57
N ILE A 61 12.81 26.72 6.05
CA ILE A 61 12.80 27.65 4.92
C ILE A 61 12.25 26.97 3.67
N LEU A 62 12.75 25.77 3.37
CA LEU A 62 12.32 25.00 2.20
C LEU A 62 10.86 24.56 2.32
N LEU A 63 10.45 24.08 3.50
CA LEU A 63 9.07 23.68 3.77
C LEU A 63 8.12 24.87 3.58
N LYS A 64 8.43 26.03 4.16
CA LYS A 64 7.66 27.26 3.97
C LYS A 64 7.52 27.59 2.51
N LYS A 65 8.63 27.58 1.76
CA LYS A 65 8.62 27.92 0.33
C LYS A 65 7.76 26.98 -0.51
N ILE A 66 7.74 25.69 -0.17
CA ILE A 66 6.91 24.70 -0.86
C ILE A 66 5.43 24.97 -0.59
N VAL A 67 5.05 25.20 0.67
CA VAL A 67 3.65 25.43 1.05
C VAL A 67 3.14 26.75 0.49
N GLU A 68 3.93 27.82 0.53
CA GLU A 68 3.63 29.09 -0.15
C GLU A 68 3.37 28.86 -1.64
N LYS A 69 4.27 28.14 -2.32
CA LYS A 69 4.13 27.90 -3.75
C LYS A 69 2.95 26.98 -4.08
N MET A 70 2.58 26.06 -3.20
CA MET A 70 1.37 25.23 -3.33
C MET A 70 0.10 26.07 -3.23
N ALA A 71 0.03 26.99 -2.27
CA ALA A 71 -1.15 27.83 -2.04
C ALA A 71 -1.30 28.96 -3.08
N THR A 72 -0.20 29.47 -3.61
CA THR A 72 -0.16 30.56 -4.61
C THR A 72 0.22 30.06 -6.01
N PHE A 73 -0.12 28.81 -6.32
CA PHE A 73 0.35 28.16 -7.54
C PHE A 73 -0.32 28.73 -8.80
N GLU A 74 0.49 29.38 -9.64
CA GLU A 74 0.10 29.78 -11.00
C GLU A 74 0.63 28.79 -12.03
N ILE A 75 -0.27 28.31 -12.88
CA ILE A 75 0.05 27.31 -13.91
C ILE A 75 0.47 28.02 -15.20
N ASP A 76 1.67 27.69 -15.68
CA ASP A 76 2.10 27.99 -17.04
C ASP A 76 1.43 27.04 -18.04
N GLU A 77 0.82 27.60 -19.08
CA GLU A 77 0.02 26.86 -20.07
C GLU A 77 0.85 25.86 -20.86
N LYS A 78 2.04 26.25 -21.33
CA LYS A 78 2.93 25.34 -22.08
C LYS A 78 3.36 24.17 -21.22
N ARG A 79 3.66 24.42 -19.94
CA ARG A 79 4.01 23.39 -18.96
C ARG A 79 2.85 22.45 -18.65
N PHE A 80 1.61 22.96 -18.61
CA PHE A 80 0.43 22.12 -18.45
C PHE A 80 0.30 21.12 -19.59
N ASP A 81 0.41 21.56 -20.85
CA ASP A 81 0.27 20.68 -22.02
C ASP A 81 1.36 19.61 -22.06
N ILE A 82 2.62 19.98 -21.79
CA ILE A 82 3.75 19.01 -21.75
C ILE A 82 3.52 17.94 -20.69
N ILE A 83 3.05 18.33 -19.49
CA ILE A 83 2.83 17.39 -18.39
C ILE A 83 1.60 16.52 -18.67
N LYS A 84 0.52 17.09 -19.22
CA LYS A 84 -0.68 16.34 -19.62
C LYS A 84 -0.34 15.26 -20.65
N GLU A 85 0.44 15.60 -21.67
CA GLU A 85 0.89 14.68 -22.71
C GLU A 85 1.80 13.58 -22.13
N ALA A 86 2.75 13.94 -21.25
CA ALA A 86 3.60 12.96 -20.58
C ALA A 86 2.81 12.01 -19.68
N TYR A 87 1.79 12.50 -18.96
CA TYR A 87 0.91 11.69 -18.13
C TYR A 87 0.06 10.74 -18.97
N MET A 88 -0.51 11.22 -20.07
CA MET A 88 -1.24 10.39 -21.04
C MET A 88 -0.35 9.24 -21.57
N ARG A 89 0.88 9.54 -21.96
CA ARG A 89 1.86 8.51 -22.36
C ARG A 89 2.16 7.54 -21.21
N SER A 90 2.31 8.04 -19.98
CA SER A 90 2.55 7.19 -18.81
C SER A 90 1.39 6.21 -18.55
N LEU A 91 0.14 6.64 -18.69
CA LEU A 91 -1.04 5.78 -18.57
C LEU A 91 -1.05 4.70 -19.66
N ASN A 92 -0.80 5.10 -20.92
CA ASN A 92 -0.75 4.16 -22.05
C ASN A 92 0.43 3.17 -21.95
N ASN A 93 1.57 3.60 -21.42
CA ASN A 93 2.76 2.76 -21.27
C ASN A 93 2.56 1.63 -20.24
N PHE A 94 1.54 1.73 -19.37
CA PHE A 94 1.22 0.66 -18.42
C PHE A 94 0.98 -0.68 -19.13
N ARG A 95 0.46 -0.69 -20.37
CA ARG A 95 0.27 -1.91 -21.17
C ARG A 95 1.57 -2.70 -21.42
N ALA A 96 2.71 -2.03 -21.41
CA ALA A 96 4.03 -2.61 -21.63
C ALA A 96 4.74 -3.06 -20.34
N GLU A 97 4.14 -2.83 -19.18
CA GLU A 97 4.65 -3.36 -17.91
C GLU A 97 4.56 -4.89 -17.88
N GLN A 98 5.34 -5.50 -16.99
CA GLN A 98 5.47 -6.95 -16.89
C GLN A 98 4.15 -7.62 -16.45
N PRO A 99 3.87 -8.85 -16.90
CA PRO A 99 2.66 -9.58 -16.52
C PRO A 99 2.42 -9.71 -15.00
N HIS A 100 3.47 -9.89 -14.18
CA HIS A 100 3.30 -9.92 -12.73
C HIS A 100 2.87 -8.57 -12.13
N GLN A 101 3.30 -7.45 -12.71
CA GLN A 101 2.88 -6.11 -12.29
C GLN A 101 1.41 -5.86 -12.65
N HIS A 102 0.96 -6.38 -13.80
CA HIS A 102 -0.47 -6.37 -14.17
C HIS A 102 -1.32 -7.18 -13.20
N ALA A 103 -0.88 -8.39 -12.82
CA ALA A 103 -1.59 -9.20 -11.83
C ALA A 103 -1.76 -8.45 -10.48
N MET A 104 -0.68 -7.82 -10.00
CA MET A 104 -0.71 -6.98 -8.80
C MET A 104 -1.63 -5.77 -8.90
N TYR A 105 -1.63 -5.13 -10.06
CA TYR A 105 -2.50 -4.00 -10.33
C TYR A 105 -3.98 -4.40 -10.31
N TYR A 106 -4.35 -5.48 -11.01
CA TYR A 106 -5.74 -5.94 -11.08
C TYR A 106 -6.23 -6.47 -9.74
N LEU A 107 -5.41 -7.18 -8.96
CA LEU A 107 -5.79 -7.59 -7.62
C LEU A 107 -6.05 -6.38 -6.71
N ARG A 108 -5.23 -5.33 -6.80
CA ARG A 108 -5.47 -4.07 -6.07
C ARG A 108 -6.80 -3.45 -6.45
N LEU A 109 -7.14 -3.42 -7.74
CA LEU A 109 -8.42 -2.90 -8.20
C LEU A 109 -9.59 -3.72 -7.64
N LEU A 110 -9.54 -5.05 -7.73
CA LEU A 110 -10.62 -5.94 -7.27
C LEU A 110 -10.88 -5.81 -5.77
N MET A 111 -9.81 -5.76 -4.97
CA MET A 111 -9.92 -5.85 -3.51
C MET A 111 -10.18 -4.50 -2.82
N THR A 112 -9.97 -3.36 -3.48
CA THR A 112 -10.18 -2.03 -2.87
C THR A 112 -11.59 -1.53 -3.18
N GLU A 113 -12.31 -1.03 -2.16
CA GLU A 113 -13.68 -0.47 -2.29
C GLU A 113 -13.82 0.50 -3.48
N VAL A 114 -12.96 1.52 -3.55
CA VAL A 114 -12.91 2.47 -4.67
C VAL A 114 -11.51 2.50 -5.25
N ALA A 115 -11.40 2.24 -6.55
CA ALA A 115 -10.15 2.37 -7.30
C ALA A 115 -10.47 2.63 -8.78
N TRP A 116 -9.83 3.64 -9.35
CA TRP A 116 -9.96 3.98 -10.76
C TRP A 116 -8.97 3.21 -11.61
N THR A 117 -9.44 2.69 -12.74
CA THR A 117 -8.61 1.97 -13.71
C THR A 117 -7.75 2.94 -14.53
N LYS A 118 -6.70 2.42 -15.18
CA LYS A 118 -5.84 3.23 -16.07
C LYS A 118 -6.61 3.72 -17.28
N ASP A 119 -7.58 2.94 -17.75
CA ASP A 119 -8.44 3.30 -18.88
C ASP A 119 -9.43 4.39 -18.50
N GLU A 120 -10.08 4.30 -17.33
CA GLU A 120 -10.96 5.36 -16.80
C GLU A 120 -10.20 6.68 -16.62
N LEU A 121 -9.01 6.64 -16.00
CA LEU A 121 -8.16 7.82 -15.82
C LEU A 121 -7.71 8.42 -17.16
N ARG A 122 -7.47 7.58 -18.16
CA ARG A 122 -7.07 8.03 -19.51
C ARG A 122 -8.24 8.70 -20.22
N GLU A 123 -9.43 8.11 -20.16
CA GLU A 123 -10.63 8.67 -20.78
C GLU A 123 -11.01 10.02 -20.15
N ALA A 124 -10.96 10.11 -18.82
CA ALA A 124 -11.22 11.36 -18.09
C ALA A 124 -10.13 12.43 -18.31
N LEU A 125 -8.92 12.05 -18.76
CA LEU A 125 -7.83 13.00 -19.00
C LEU A 125 -8.14 14.00 -20.12
N ASP A 126 -8.92 13.60 -21.13
CA ASP A 126 -9.32 14.49 -22.23
C ASP A 126 -10.14 15.67 -21.71
N ASP A 127 -10.98 15.41 -20.71
CA ASP A 127 -11.79 16.39 -20.01
C ASP A 127 -10.98 17.35 -19.11
N VAL A 128 -9.72 17.07 -18.81
CA VAL A 128 -8.88 17.93 -17.99
C VAL A 128 -8.38 19.12 -18.80
N THR A 129 -8.93 20.31 -18.52
CA THR A 129 -8.54 21.57 -19.17
C THR A 129 -7.84 22.51 -18.18
N LEU A 130 -7.02 23.44 -18.69
CA LEU A 130 -6.34 24.42 -17.85
C LEU A 130 -7.31 25.24 -16.96
N PRO A 131 -8.48 25.72 -17.45
CA PRO A 131 -9.46 26.38 -16.60
C PRO A 131 -10.02 25.48 -15.49
N ARG A 132 -10.31 24.20 -15.80
CA ARG A 132 -10.78 23.23 -14.79
C ARG A 132 -9.70 22.98 -13.73
N LEU A 133 -8.43 22.86 -14.13
CA LEU A 133 -7.32 22.71 -13.18
C LEU A 133 -7.14 23.96 -12.31
N LYS A 134 -7.22 25.17 -12.90
CA LYS A 134 -7.18 26.44 -12.14
C LYS A 134 -8.32 26.54 -11.13
N ALA A 135 -9.52 26.05 -11.45
CA ALA A 135 -10.64 25.99 -10.51
C ALA A 135 -10.47 24.90 -9.44
N PHE A 136 -9.79 23.80 -9.78
CA PHE A 136 -9.56 22.67 -8.88
C PHE A 136 -8.57 22.98 -7.75
N ILE A 137 -7.49 23.74 -7.99
CA ILE A 137 -6.47 24.00 -6.94
C ILE A 137 -7.09 24.69 -5.71
N PRO A 138 -7.82 25.81 -5.82
CA PRO A 138 -8.42 26.46 -4.66
C PRO A 138 -9.48 25.56 -4.01
N GLN A 139 -10.23 24.79 -4.81
CA GLN A 139 -11.21 23.85 -4.29
C GLN A 139 -10.55 22.73 -3.47
N LEU A 140 -9.40 22.22 -3.93
CA LEU A 140 -8.58 21.22 -3.24
C LEU A 140 -8.07 21.73 -1.91
N LEU A 141 -7.52 22.95 -1.88
CA LEU A 141 -6.91 23.52 -0.68
C LEU A 141 -7.93 24.14 0.29
N SER A 142 -9.17 24.39 -0.14
CA SER A 142 -10.20 25.05 0.68
C SER A 142 -10.52 24.33 1.99
N ARG A 143 -10.45 23.00 2.03
CA ARG A 143 -10.74 22.20 3.24
C ARG A 143 -9.81 21.01 3.36
N LEU A 144 -8.99 21.00 4.42
CA LEU A 144 -7.94 20.01 4.61
C LEU A 144 -7.94 19.44 6.03
N HIS A 145 -7.42 18.22 6.15
CA HIS A 145 -6.92 17.67 7.39
C HIS A 145 -5.47 17.29 7.18
N ILE A 146 -4.60 17.71 8.10
CA ILE A 146 -3.16 17.50 7.99
C ILE A 146 -2.72 16.53 9.09
N GLU A 147 -2.11 15.43 8.67
CA GLU A 147 -1.43 14.50 9.57
C GLU A 147 0.07 14.55 9.27
N ALA A 148 0.88 14.77 10.30
CA ALA A 148 2.31 15.04 10.15
C ALA A 148 3.15 14.23 11.13
N LEU A 149 4.31 13.76 10.65
CA LEU A 149 5.38 13.22 11.46
C LEU A 149 6.60 14.10 11.26
N LEU A 150 6.99 14.82 12.32
CA LEU A 150 8.24 15.56 12.39
C LEU A 150 9.21 14.76 13.26
N HIS A 151 10.27 14.22 12.66
CA HIS A 151 11.17 13.29 13.32
C HIS A 151 12.63 13.57 12.94
N GLY A 152 13.49 13.82 13.93
CA GLY A 152 14.92 14.07 13.75
C GLY A 152 15.48 15.01 14.81
N ASN A 153 16.56 15.71 14.46
CA ASN A 153 17.20 16.70 15.34
C ASN A 153 16.42 18.02 15.38
N ILE A 154 15.28 18.03 16.06
CA ILE A 154 14.39 19.18 16.24
C ILE A 154 13.80 19.15 17.64
N THR A 155 13.57 20.32 18.26
CA THR A 155 12.87 20.39 19.55
C THR A 155 11.36 20.35 19.35
N LYS A 156 10.62 20.09 20.43
CA LYS A 156 9.16 20.10 20.41
C LYS A 156 8.61 21.47 19.98
N GLU A 157 9.19 22.55 20.49
CA GLU A 157 8.78 23.93 20.19
C GLU A 157 9.02 24.24 18.70
N SER A 158 10.15 23.80 18.15
CA SER A 158 10.44 23.95 16.72
C SER A 158 9.49 23.14 15.85
N ALA A 159 9.13 21.92 16.28
CA ALA A 159 8.15 21.09 15.57
C ALA A 159 6.76 21.74 15.53
N LEU A 160 6.30 22.26 16.67
CA LEU A 160 5.03 23.00 16.77
C LEU A 160 5.06 24.27 15.92
N GLY A 161 6.15 25.04 15.99
CA GLY A 161 6.33 26.24 15.16
C GLY A 161 6.33 25.94 13.66
N MET A 162 6.94 24.82 13.24
CA MET A 162 6.88 24.38 11.83
C MET A 162 5.47 23.99 11.40
N MET A 163 4.71 23.27 12.24
CA MET A 163 3.34 22.89 11.92
C MET A 163 2.43 24.13 11.84
N GLN A 164 2.54 25.04 12.82
CA GLN A 164 1.81 26.30 12.82
C GLN A 164 2.12 27.12 11.55
N MET A 165 3.38 27.21 11.15
CA MET A 165 3.77 27.90 9.91
C MET A 165 3.09 27.30 8.67
N VAL A 166 2.97 25.97 8.59
CA VAL A 166 2.28 25.30 7.48
C VAL A 166 0.79 25.67 7.48
N GLU A 167 0.15 25.63 8.64
CA GLU A 167 -1.27 25.99 8.81
C GLU A 167 -1.52 27.46 8.46
N ASP A 168 -0.74 28.38 9.02
CA ASP A 168 -0.86 29.82 8.80
C ASP A 168 -0.73 30.15 7.30
N THR A 169 0.26 29.57 6.61
CA THR A 169 0.47 29.79 5.17
C THR A 169 -0.72 29.32 4.34
N LEU A 170 -1.33 28.18 4.70
CA LEU A 170 -2.50 27.62 4.02
C LEU A 170 -3.79 28.40 4.34
N ILE A 171 -3.92 28.95 5.54
CA ILE A 171 -5.04 29.81 5.94
C ILE A 171 -4.94 31.17 5.24
N GLU A 172 -3.76 31.77 5.21
CA GLU A 172 -3.49 33.08 4.61
C GLU A 172 -3.75 33.07 3.11
N HIS A 173 -3.15 32.11 2.37
CA HIS A 173 -3.16 32.13 0.91
C HIS A 173 -4.26 31.27 0.27
N ALA A 174 -4.73 30.22 0.93
CA ALA A 174 -5.75 29.32 0.38
C ALA A 174 -7.07 29.30 1.16
N HIS A 175 -7.18 30.11 2.22
CA HIS A 175 -8.36 30.18 3.09
C HIS A 175 -8.81 28.81 3.63
N THR A 176 -7.82 27.95 3.90
CA THR A 176 -8.03 26.56 4.29
C THR A 176 -8.85 26.47 5.58
N LYS A 177 -9.89 25.64 5.58
CA LYS A 177 -10.69 25.30 6.76
C LYS A 177 -10.53 23.83 7.13
N PRO A 178 -10.78 23.45 8.39
CA PRO A 178 -10.71 22.04 8.78
C PRO A 178 -11.79 21.19 8.07
N LEU A 179 -11.42 19.95 7.75
CA LEU A 179 -12.38 18.90 7.41
C LEU A 179 -13.13 18.43 8.66
N LEU A 180 -14.35 17.95 8.45
CA LEU A 180 -15.11 17.30 9.52
C LEU A 180 -14.58 15.88 9.76
N PRO A 181 -14.57 15.38 11.02
CA PRO A 181 -14.13 14.01 11.31
C PRO A 181 -14.84 12.94 10.48
N SER A 182 -16.13 13.11 10.18
CA SER A 182 -16.92 12.20 9.33
C SER A 182 -16.47 12.14 7.87
N GLN A 183 -15.68 13.10 7.41
CA GLN A 183 -15.16 13.15 6.04
C GLN A 183 -13.80 12.44 5.90
N LEU A 184 -13.19 12.02 7.01
CA LEU A 184 -11.92 11.28 7.04
C LEU A 184 -12.18 9.77 6.81
N ILE A 185 -12.80 9.45 5.68
CA ILE A 185 -13.25 8.10 5.34
C ILE A 185 -12.10 7.30 4.73
N ARG A 186 -11.83 6.10 5.25
CA ARG A 186 -10.91 5.15 4.61
C ARG A 186 -11.68 4.13 3.79
N TYR A 187 -11.10 3.73 2.66
CA TYR A 187 -11.59 2.63 1.85
C TYR A 187 -11.36 1.32 2.57
N ARG A 188 -12.32 0.44 2.38
CA ARG A 188 -12.33 -0.91 2.92
C ARG A 188 -11.80 -1.90 1.90
N GLU A 189 -11.49 -3.09 2.36
CA GLU A 189 -11.18 -4.22 1.49
C GLU A 189 -12.43 -5.10 1.32
N VAL A 190 -12.63 -5.61 0.10
CA VAL A 190 -13.69 -6.58 -0.22
C VAL A 190 -13.50 -7.84 0.62
N GLN A 191 -14.58 -8.31 1.23
CA GLN A 191 -14.59 -9.54 2.02
C GLN A 191 -15.04 -10.71 1.17
N ILE A 192 -14.08 -11.59 0.86
CA ILE A 192 -14.36 -12.85 0.15
C ILE A 192 -15.11 -13.78 1.12
N PRO A 193 -16.28 -14.30 0.73
CA PRO A 193 -17.02 -15.23 1.56
C PRO A 193 -16.24 -16.52 1.73
N ASP A 194 -16.43 -17.20 2.86
CA ASP A 194 -15.85 -18.52 3.08
C ASP A 194 -16.13 -19.43 1.88
N GLY A 195 -15.07 -19.99 1.31
CA GLY A 195 -15.19 -20.89 0.15
C GLY A 195 -15.27 -20.22 -1.21
N GLY A 196 -15.28 -18.89 -1.24
CA GLY A 196 -15.21 -18.11 -2.46
C GLY A 196 -13.89 -18.35 -3.18
N TRP A 197 -13.99 -18.67 -4.47
CA TRP A 197 -12.85 -18.76 -5.38
C TRP A 197 -13.19 -17.97 -6.63
N TYR A 198 -12.49 -16.87 -6.83
CA TYR A 198 -12.74 -15.94 -7.92
C TYR A 198 -11.51 -15.80 -8.80
N VAL A 199 -11.72 -15.82 -10.11
CA VAL A 199 -10.66 -15.67 -11.10
C VAL A 199 -10.96 -14.43 -11.93
N TYR A 200 -10.02 -13.50 -11.98
CA TYR A 200 -10.04 -12.40 -12.93
C TYR A 200 -8.90 -12.59 -13.90
N GLN A 201 -9.20 -12.60 -15.20
CA GLN A 201 -8.23 -12.91 -16.24
C GLN A 201 -8.13 -11.76 -17.23
N GLN A 202 -6.90 -11.35 -17.52
CA GLN A 202 -6.58 -10.36 -18.55
C GLN A 202 -5.37 -10.83 -19.36
N ARG A 203 -5.25 -10.30 -20.58
CA ARG A 203 -4.14 -10.60 -21.48
C ARG A 203 -3.15 -9.43 -21.48
N ASN A 204 -1.86 -9.73 -21.34
CA ASN A 204 -0.81 -8.77 -21.65
C ASN A 204 -0.56 -8.79 -23.17
N GLU A 205 -0.62 -7.62 -23.81
CA GLU A 205 -0.49 -7.51 -25.28
C GLU A 205 0.96 -7.42 -25.75
N VAL A 206 1.91 -7.17 -24.84
CA VAL A 206 3.31 -6.87 -25.16
C VAL A 206 4.22 -8.05 -24.86
N HIS A 207 4.05 -8.67 -23.69
CA HIS A 207 4.88 -9.79 -23.23
C HIS A 207 4.20 -11.12 -23.55
N ASN A 208 4.97 -12.08 -24.06
CA ASN A 208 4.48 -13.43 -24.34
C ASN A 208 4.38 -14.32 -23.08
N ASN A 209 4.91 -13.85 -21.95
CA ASN A 209 4.84 -14.54 -20.67
C ASN A 209 3.52 -14.25 -19.95
N CYS A 210 3.11 -15.18 -19.10
CA CYS A 210 1.97 -15.06 -18.21
C CYS A 210 2.43 -14.59 -16.81
N GLY A 211 1.54 -13.89 -16.11
CA GLY A 211 1.71 -13.51 -14.71
C GLY A 211 0.48 -13.93 -13.91
N ILE A 212 0.69 -14.42 -12.69
CA ILE A 212 -0.39 -14.78 -11.77
C ILE A 212 -0.07 -14.21 -10.38
N GLU A 213 -1.08 -13.63 -9.73
CA GLU A 213 -1.07 -13.39 -8.28
C GLU A 213 -2.24 -14.15 -7.66
N ILE A 214 -1.93 -15.07 -6.75
CA ILE A 214 -2.92 -15.82 -5.98
C ILE A 214 -2.98 -15.20 -4.59
N TYR A 215 -4.17 -14.83 -4.13
CA TYR A 215 -4.37 -14.20 -2.83
C TYR A 215 -5.33 -15.02 -1.97
N TYR A 216 -4.78 -15.61 -0.91
CA TYR A 216 -5.54 -16.28 0.15
C TYR A 216 -5.82 -15.25 1.25
N GLN A 217 -6.96 -14.57 1.15
CA GLN A 217 -7.40 -13.61 2.16
C GLN A 217 -7.65 -14.33 3.49
N THR A 218 -7.09 -13.80 4.58
CA THR A 218 -7.29 -14.36 5.91
C THR A 218 -8.29 -13.53 6.69
N ASP A 219 -7.82 -12.53 7.43
CA ASP A 219 -8.66 -11.71 8.30
C ASP A 219 -8.09 -10.29 8.47
N LEU A 220 -8.73 -9.50 9.32
CA LEU A 220 -8.24 -8.22 9.81
C LEU A 220 -6.89 -8.36 10.52
N GLN A 221 -6.10 -7.30 10.46
CA GLN A 221 -4.84 -7.24 11.18
C GLN A 221 -5.09 -7.15 12.68
N ALA A 222 -4.56 -8.13 13.41
CA ALA A 222 -4.55 -8.24 14.86
C ALA A 222 -3.29 -9.00 15.28
N THR A 223 -2.80 -8.82 16.50
CA THR A 223 -1.54 -9.42 16.98
C THR A 223 -1.46 -10.93 16.70
N HIS A 224 -2.51 -11.68 17.01
CA HIS A 224 -2.59 -13.12 16.73
C HIS A 224 -2.53 -13.44 15.24
N GLU A 225 -3.46 -12.88 14.45
CA GLU A 225 -3.54 -13.12 13.00
C GLU A 225 -2.28 -12.69 12.25
N ASN A 226 -1.68 -11.56 12.66
CA ASN A 226 -0.42 -11.06 12.10
C ASN A 226 0.71 -12.07 12.31
N MET A 227 0.84 -12.63 13.52
CA MET A 227 1.94 -13.53 13.85
C MET A 227 1.77 -14.89 13.23
N LEU A 228 0.54 -15.43 13.16
CA LEU A 228 0.26 -16.66 12.43
C LEU A 228 0.61 -16.53 10.95
N LEU A 229 0.13 -15.48 10.28
CA LEU A 229 0.41 -15.25 8.87
C LEU A 229 1.92 -15.04 8.62
N GLU A 230 2.58 -14.21 9.42
CA GLU A 230 4.02 -13.95 9.24
C GLU A 230 4.88 -15.17 9.53
N LEU A 231 4.54 -15.96 10.55
CA LEU A 231 5.26 -17.20 10.88
C LEU A 231 5.06 -18.25 9.78
N PHE A 232 3.83 -18.44 9.29
CA PHE A 232 3.58 -19.33 8.16
C PHE A 232 4.36 -18.88 6.91
N CYS A 233 4.33 -17.59 6.58
CA CYS A 233 5.11 -17.03 5.49
C CYS A 233 6.62 -17.24 5.68
N GLN A 234 7.14 -17.12 6.91
CA GLN A 234 8.54 -17.38 7.23
C GLN A 234 8.92 -18.85 6.98
N ILE A 235 8.04 -19.78 7.33
CA ILE A 235 8.26 -21.23 7.15
C ILE A 235 8.30 -21.59 5.66
N ILE A 236 7.34 -21.10 4.88
CA ILE A 236 7.24 -21.46 3.45
C ILE A 236 8.17 -20.66 2.54
N SER A 237 8.82 -19.59 3.03
CA SER A 237 9.53 -18.63 2.18
C SER A 237 10.65 -19.26 1.35
N GLU A 238 11.57 -20.00 1.98
CA GLU A 238 12.66 -20.69 1.27
C GLU A 238 12.13 -21.89 0.46
N PRO A 239 11.27 -22.78 1.03
CA PRO A 239 10.71 -23.90 0.29
C PRO A 239 9.93 -23.49 -0.96
N CYS A 240 9.20 -22.36 -0.91
CA CYS A 240 8.46 -21.82 -2.06
C CYS A 240 9.41 -21.47 -3.21
N PHE A 241 10.48 -20.75 -2.91
CA PHE A 241 11.47 -20.37 -3.92
C PHE A 241 12.21 -21.61 -4.45
N ASN A 242 12.64 -22.49 -3.55
CA ASN A 242 13.32 -23.74 -3.91
C ASN A 242 12.46 -24.62 -4.82
N THR A 243 11.20 -24.83 -4.45
CA THR A 243 10.30 -25.75 -5.18
C THR A 243 9.86 -25.14 -6.50
N LEU A 244 9.21 -23.97 -6.47
CA LEU A 244 8.58 -23.41 -7.66
C LEU A 244 9.59 -22.79 -8.64
N ARG A 245 10.74 -22.28 -8.15
CA ARG A 245 11.77 -21.70 -9.03
C ARG A 245 12.95 -22.63 -9.27
N THR A 246 13.58 -23.20 -8.24
CA THR A 246 14.81 -23.99 -8.45
C THR A 246 14.52 -25.38 -9.03
N LYS A 247 13.55 -26.11 -8.47
CA LYS A 247 13.22 -27.47 -8.88
C LYS A 247 12.29 -27.52 -10.09
N GLU A 248 11.16 -26.82 -10.03
CA GLU A 248 10.13 -26.86 -11.08
C GLU A 248 10.37 -25.85 -12.21
N GLN A 249 11.28 -24.89 -12.01
CA GLN A 249 11.67 -23.90 -13.00
C GLN A 249 10.48 -23.16 -13.63
N LEU A 250 9.46 -22.86 -12.82
CA LEU A 250 8.24 -22.19 -13.30
C LEU A 250 8.54 -20.78 -13.79
N GLY A 251 9.57 -20.11 -13.27
CA GLY A 251 10.02 -18.85 -13.81
C GLY A 251 11.04 -18.15 -12.93
N TYR A 252 11.62 -17.08 -13.47
CA TYR A 252 12.58 -16.27 -12.73
C TYR A 252 11.89 -15.52 -11.57
N ILE A 253 10.67 -15.03 -11.77
CA ILE A 253 9.93 -14.30 -10.74
C ILE A 253 9.02 -15.29 -10.04
N VAL A 254 9.38 -15.64 -8.81
CA VAL A 254 8.58 -16.42 -7.87
C VAL A 254 8.70 -15.74 -6.52
N PHE A 255 7.57 -15.34 -5.96
CA PHE A 255 7.49 -14.67 -4.67
C PHE A 255 6.33 -15.23 -3.86
N SER A 256 6.53 -15.38 -2.55
CA SER A 256 5.45 -15.61 -1.59
C SER A 256 5.64 -14.71 -0.38
N GLY A 257 4.54 -14.39 0.30
CA GLY A 257 4.59 -13.63 1.55
C GLY A 257 3.27 -12.96 1.89
N PRO A 258 3.25 -12.14 2.96
CA PRO A 258 2.04 -11.45 3.38
C PRO A 258 1.67 -10.33 2.39
N ARG A 259 0.38 -10.23 2.07
CA ARG A 259 -0.26 -9.04 1.50
C ARG A 259 -0.98 -8.32 2.63
N ARG A 260 -0.80 -7.00 2.73
CA ARG A 260 -1.52 -6.15 3.69
C ARG A 260 -2.12 -4.95 2.97
N ALA A 261 -3.44 -4.84 3.01
CA ALA A 261 -4.19 -3.77 2.36
C ALA A 261 -5.42 -3.38 3.18
N ASN A 262 -5.63 -2.07 3.40
CA ASN A 262 -6.81 -1.50 4.07
C ASN A 262 -7.14 -2.14 5.44
N GLY A 263 -6.12 -2.55 6.19
CA GLY A 263 -6.29 -3.21 7.49
C GLY A 263 -6.59 -4.72 7.42
N VAL A 264 -6.76 -5.28 6.24
CA VAL A 264 -6.91 -6.72 5.99
C VAL A 264 -5.57 -7.30 5.54
N GLN A 265 -5.40 -8.61 5.69
CA GLN A 265 -4.20 -9.31 5.26
C GLN A 265 -4.49 -10.70 4.67
N GLY A 266 -3.43 -11.35 4.19
CA GLY A 266 -3.48 -12.74 3.75
C GLY A 266 -2.19 -13.16 3.06
N LEU A 267 -2.12 -14.43 2.67
CA LEU A 267 -0.98 -14.98 1.96
C LEU A 267 -1.11 -14.70 0.47
N ARG A 268 -0.01 -14.31 -0.19
CA ARG A 268 0.03 -14.19 -1.64
C ARG A 268 1.18 -14.94 -2.27
N PHE A 269 0.96 -15.38 -3.50
CA PHE A 269 1.98 -15.91 -4.41
C PHE A 269 1.98 -15.06 -5.68
N ILE A 270 3.16 -14.70 -6.18
CA ILE A 270 3.33 -14.00 -7.45
C ILE A 270 4.32 -14.79 -8.30
N ILE A 271 3.88 -15.20 -9.49
CA ILE A 271 4.72 -15.96 -10.44
C ILE A 271 4.62 -15.33 -11.82
N GLN A 272 5.76 -15.17 -12.48
CA GLN A 272 5.83 -14.87 -13.92
C GLN A 272 6.47 -16.04 -14.65
N SER A 273 5.77 -16.57 -15.65
CA SER A 273 6.13 -17.82 -16.32
C SER A 273 5.76 -17.81 -17.80
N GLU A 274 6.38 -18.69 -18.59
CA GLU A 274 5.88 -19.07 -19.92
C GLU A 274 4.68 -20.02 -19.84
N LYS A 275 4.46 -20.66 -18.69
CA LYS A 275 3.35 -21.60 -18.48
C LYS A 275 2.04 -20.85 -18.23
N ALA A 276 0.94 -21.48 -18.63
CA ALA A 276 -0.40 -20.91 -18.45
C ALA A 276 -0.78 -20.77 -16.97
N PRO A 277 -1.54 -19.73 -16.58
CA PRO A 277 -1.88 -19.46 -15.18
C PRO A 277 -2.56 -20.63 -14.44
N HIS A 278 -3.45 -21.39 -15.09
CA HIS A 278 -4.12 -22.55 -14.49
C HIS A 278 -3.14 -23.66 -14.09
N TYR A 279 -2.05 -23.84 -14.85
CA TYR A 279 -0.99 -24.77 -14.49
C TYR A 279 -0.23 -24.27 -13.26
N LEU A 280 0.12 -22.97 -13.23
CA LEU A 280 0.81 -22.36 -12.10
C LEU A 280 0.01 -22.46 -10.82
N GLU A 281 -1.30 -22.22 -10.89
CA GLU A 281 -2.23 -22.40 -9.77
C GLU A 281 -2.15 -23.83 -9.22
N SER A 282 -2.25 -24.85 -10.08
CA SER A 282 -2.13 -26.26 -9.66
C SER A 282 -0.79 -26.57 -8.97
N ARG A 283 0.31 -25.91 -9.38
CA ARG A 283 1.63 -26.10 -8.77
C ARG A 283 1.74 -25.42 -7.41
N VAL A 284 1.12 -24.24 -7.25
CA VAL A 284 1.03 -23.57 -5.95
C VAL A 284 0.20 -24.41 -4.96
N GLU A 285 -0.91 -24.98 -5.41
CA GLU A 285 -1.73 -25.87 -4.59
C GLU A 285 -0.96 -27.14 -4.18
N ALA A 286 -0.29 -27.79 -5.13
CA ALA A 286 0.56 -28.94 -4.83
C ALA A 286 1.71 -28.60 -3.86
N PHE A 287 2.28 -27.40 -3.99
CA PHE A 287 3.28 -26.89 -3.05
C PHE A 287 2.68 -26.70 -1.65
N LEU A 288 1.48 -26.12 -1.51
CA LEU A 288 0.82 -25.96 -0.22
C LEU A 288 0.53 -27.30 0.46
N CYS A 289 0.07 -28.32 -0.28
CA CYS A 289 -0.11 -29.68 0.26
C CYS A 289 1.22 -30.32 0.69
N THR A 290 2.31 -29.99 -0.01
CA THR A 290 3.65 -30.45 0.39
C THR A 290 4.10 -29.77 1.68
N MET A 291 3.81 -28.47 1.82
CA MET A 291 4.14 -27.71 3.02
C MET A 291 3.34 -28.15 4.24
N GLU A 292 2.09 -28.56 4.08
CA GLU A 292 1.28 -29.15 5.16
C GLU A 292 2.03 -30.31 5.84
N LYS A 293 2.46 -31.31 5.05
CA LYS A 293 3.23 -32.45 5.54
C LYS A 293 4.58 -32.03 6.11
N ALA A 294 5.26 -31.11 5.44
CA ALA A 294 6.56 -30.62 5.89
C ALA A 294 6.47 -29.90 7.24
N VAL A 295 5.37 -29.20 7.52
CA VAL A 295 5.12 -28.57 8.83
C VAL A 295 4.78 -29.64 9.87
N GLU A 296 3.93 -30.61 9.54
CA GLU A 296 3.56 -31.70 10.46
C GLU A 296 4.80 -32.50 10.91
N GLU A 297 5.68 -32.88 9.98
CA GLU A 297 6.90 -33.65 10.21
C GLU A 297 8.06 -32.82 10.78
N MET A 298 7.93 -31.49 10.82
CA MET A 298 8.96 -30.60 11.34
C MET A 298 9.25 -30.87 12.82
N SER A 299 10.53 -30.96 13.18
CA SER A 299 10.96 -31.04 14.56
C SER A 299 10.72 -29.72 15.30
N GLU A 300 10.51 -29.79 16.61
CA GLU A 300 10.34 -28.60 17.44
C GLU A 300 11.57 -27.67 17.36
N GLU A 301 12.80 -28.21 17.26
CA GLU A 301 13.99 -27.37 17.12
C GLU A 301 14.01 -26.59 15.80
N ALA A 302 13.55 -27.20 14.71
CA ALA A 302 13.45 -26.51 13.42
C ALA A 302 12.36 -25.42 13.46
N PHE A 303 11.22 -25.70 14.10
CA PHE A 303 10.15 -24.73 14.30
C PHE A 303 10.63 -23.52 15.11
N GLN A 304 11.32 -23.75 16.23
CA GLN A 304 11.90 -22.69 17.05
C GLN A 304 12.95 -21.86 16.29
N LYS A 305 13.70 -22.44 15.35
CA LYS A 305 14.58 -21.68 14.47
C LYS A 305 13.82 -20.72 13.56
N HIS A 306 12.64 -21.10 13.04
CA HIS A 306 11.80 -20.19 12.27
C HIS A 306 11.26 -19.04 13.14
N ILE A 307 10.78 -19.33 14.35
CA ILE A 307 10.37 -18.31 15.34
C ILE A 307 11.52 -17.34 15.61
N GLN A 308 12.72 -17.86 15.90
CA GLN A 308 13.88 -17.04 16.22
C GLN A 308 14.32 -16.19 15.02
N ALA A 309 14.32 -16.76 13.81
CA ALA A 309 14.66 -16.02 12.59
C ALA A 309 13.66 -14.87 12.34
N LEU A 310 12.37 -15.12 12.52
CA LEU A 310 11.34 -14.08 12.40
C LEU A 310 11.47 -13.01 13.49
N ALA A 311 11.72 -13.41 14.73
CA ALA A 311 11.95 -12.49 15.85
C ALA A 311 13.15 -11.57 15.60
N ILE A 312 14.28 -12.12 15.13
CA ILE A 312 15.47 -11.32 14.75
C ILE A 312 15.12 -10.33 13.64
N ARG A 313 14.40 -10.77 12.60
CA ARG A 313 13.99 -9.91 11.48
C ARG A 313 13.09 -8.76 11.93
N ARG A 314 12.16 -9.02 12.85
CA ARG A 314 11.20 -8.03 13.37
C ARG A 314 11.83 -7.05 14.35
N LEU A 315 12.76 -7.51 15.18
CA LEU A 315 13.47 -6.66 16.15
C LEU A 315 14.71 -5.97 15.57
N ASP A 316 15.03 -6.16 14.29
CA ASP A 316 16.17 -5.48 13.67
C ASP A 316 16.01 -3.96 13.78
N LYS A 317 17.01 -3.33 14.40
CA LYS A 317 16.95 -1.90 14.73
C LYS A 317 17.21 -1.08 13.46
N PRO A 318 16.42 -0.03 13.19
CA PRO A 318 16.68 0.85 12.08
C PRO A 318 18.10 1.43 12.12
N LYS A 319 18.88 1.22 11.04
CA LYS A 319 20.27 1.72 10.93
C LYS A 319 20.36 3.18 10.50
N LYS A 320 19.24 3.78 10.10
CA LYS A 320 19.14 5.16 9.59
C LYS A 320 17.82 5.76 10.08
N LEU A 321 17.84 7.06 10.39
CA LEU A 321 16.65 7.83 10.79
C LEU A 321 15.48 7.67 9.80
N SER A 322 15.78 7.58 8.50
CA SER A 322 14.77 7.42 7.46
C SER A 322 14.03 6.08 7.52
N ALA A 323 14.68 5.01 8.00
CA ALA A 323 14.06 3.70 8.18
C ALA A 323 13.14 3.71 9.42
N GLU A 324 13.57 4.33 10.52
CA GLU A 324 12.76 4.50 11.73
C GLU A 324 11.53 5.39 11.46
N CYS A 325 11.73 6.52 10.80
CA CYS A 325 10.66 7.40 10.34
C CYS A 325 9.68 6.65 9.42
N GLY A 326 10.18 5.76 8.55
CA GLY A 326 9.34 4.90 7.72
C GLY A 326 8.43 3.96 8.53
N LYS A 327 8.94 3.37 9.62
CA LYS A 327 8.16 2.51 10.53
C LYS A 327 7.03 3.31 11.20
N HIS A 328 7.36 4.45 11.81
CA HIS A 328 6.37 5.28 12.50
C HIS A 328 5.34 5.83 11.51
N TRP A 329 5.79 6.24 10.32
CA TRP A 329 4.90 6.70 9.28
C TRP A 329 3.94 5.62 8.81
N GLY A 330 4.38 4.36 8.74
CA GLY A 330 3.50 3.20 8.48
C GLY A 330 2.36 3.08 9.49
N GLU A 331 2.63 3.24 10.79
CA GLU A 331 1.62 3.19 11.85
C GLU A 331 0.63 4.36 11.77
N ILE A 332 1.11 5.55 11.39
CA ILE A 332 0.29 6.76 11.22
C ILE A 332 -0.65 6.62 10.02
N ILE A 333 -0.11 6.33 8.83
CA ILE A 333 -0.94 6.25 7.61
C ILE A 333 -1.91 5.07 7.61
N SER A 334 -1.59 4.00 8.34
CA SER A 334 -2.50 2.88 8.54
C SER A 334 -3.53 3.15 9.65
N GLN A 335 -3.42 4.28 10.35
CA GLN A 335 -4.20 4.67 11.53
C GLN A 335 -4.27 3.58 12.60
N GLN A 336 -3.21 2.76 12.69
CA GLN A 336 -3.09 1.75 13.74
C GLN A 336 -2.33 2.30 14.95
N TYR A 337 -1.41 3.25 14.76
CA TYR A 337 -0.67 3.95 15.82
C TYR A 337 0.01 3.00 16.84
N HIS A 338 0.41 1.81 16.40
CA HIS A 338 1.02 0.82 17.27
C HIS A 338 2.55 0.93 17.20
N PHE A 339 3.12 1.95 17.83
CA PHE A 339 4.57 2.23 17.73
C PHE A 339 5.45 1.15 18.37
N ASP A 340 4.98 0.49 19.43
CA ASP A 340 5.67 -0.63 20.09
C ASP A 340 5.34 -2.01 19.49
N ARG A 341 4.78 -2.05 18.27
CA ARG A 341 4.27 -3.27 17.62
C ARG A 341 5.27 -4.40 17.62
N ASP A 342 6.53 -4.14 17.26
CA ASP A 342 7.52 -5.21 17.13
C ASP A 342 7.79 -5.91 18.45
N THR A 343 7.85 -5.17 19.56
CA THR A 343 8.06 -5.77 20.89
C THR A 343 6.86 -6.63 21.28
N ILE A 344 5.64 -6.13 21.09
CA ILE A 344 4.40 -6.83 21.46
C ILE A 344 4.18 -8.07 20.58
N GLU A 345 4.28 -7.91 19.26
CA GLU A 345 4.08 -8.99 18.31
C GLU A 345 5.16 -10.06 18.43
N VAL A 346 6.44 -9.71 18.67
CA VAL A 346 7.50 -10.71 18.89
C VAL A 346 7.36 -11.43 20.23
N ALA A 347 6.90 -10.76 21.28
CA ALA A 347 6.57 -11.42 22.54
C ALA A 347 5.46 -12.46 22.33
N TYR A 348 4.43 -12.11 21.55
CA TYR A 348 3.34 -13.02 21.20
C TYR A 348 3.81 -14.17 20.30
N LEU A 349 4.63 -13.89 19.29
CA LEU A 349 5.20 -14.88 18.36
C LEU A 349 5.88 -16.03 19.10
N LYS A 350 6.60 -15.75 20.19
CA LYS A 350 7.30 -16.77 20.99
C LYS A 350 6.36 -17.70 21.75
N THR A 351 5.08 -17.38 21.83
CA THR A 351 4.06 -18.23 22.47
C THR A 351 3.37 -19.17 21.50
N LEU A 352 3.54 -18.97 20.18
CA LEU A 352 2.92 -19.80 19.16
C LEU A 352 3.54 -21.19 19.12
N THR A 353 2.70 -22.19 18.94
CA THR A 353 3.09 -23.59 18.77
C THR A 353 2.92 -24.04 17.33
N LYS A 354 3.51 -25.20 16.99
CA LYS A 354 3.31 -25.86 15.71
C LYS A 354 1.83 -26.14 15.43
N ASP A 355 1.08 -26.55 16.46
CA ASP A 355 -0.36 -26.81 16.37
C ASP A 355 -1.16 -25.57 15.99
N ASN A 356 -0.79 -24.38 16.52
CA ASN A 356 -1.46 -23.14 16.12
C ASN A 356 -1.28 -22.85 14.62
N VAL A 357 -0.08 -23.11 14.08
CA VAL A 357 0.20 -22.92 12.64
C VAL A 357 -0.54 -23.94 11.78
N MET A 358 -0.61 -25.20 12.22
CA MET A 358 -1.36 -26.25 11.51
C MET A 358 -2.86 -25.98 11.52
N GLN A 359 -3.41 -25.52 12.64
CA GLN A 359 -4.81 -25.11 12.74
C GLN A 359 -5.09 -23.94 11.79
N PHE A 360 -4.25 -22.90 11.82
CA PHE A 360 -4.34 -21.77 10.91
C PHE A 360 -4.30 -22.20 9.43
N TYR A 361 -3.38 -23.09 9.06
CA TYR A 361 -3.32 -23.64 7.70
C TYR A 361 -4.59 -24.38 7.32
N THR A 362 -5.05 -25.29 8.18
CA THR A 362 -6.22 -26.14 7.91
C THR A 362 -7.51 -25.32 7.78
N GLU A 363 -7.67 -24.29 8.61
CA GLU A 363 -8.87 -23.45 8.61
C GLU A 363 -8.88 -22.42 7.49
N ARG A 364 -7.71 -21.85 7.12
CA ARG A 364 -7.65 -20.65 6.26
C ARG A 364 -7.01 -20.88 4.89
N LEU A 365 -6.13 -21.88 4.74
CA LEU A 365 -5.26 -22.02 3.56
C LEU A 365 -5.36 -23.38 2.85
N ALA A 366 -5.78 -24.43 3.55
CA ALA A 366 -5.85 -25.78 2.98
C ALA A 366 -6.89 -25.86 1.85
N VAL A 367 -6.61 -26.70 0.85
CA VAL A 367 -7.52 -26.97 -0.27
C VAL A 367 -8.89 -27.47 0.22
N GLY A 368 -8.89 -28.25 1.31
CA GLY A 368 -10.08 -28.82 1.95
C GLY A 368 -10.69 -27.97 3.06
N ALA A 369 -10.22 -26.73 3.28
CA ALA A 369 -10.87 -25.81 4.21
C ALA A 369 -12.35 -25.63 3.81
N LEU A 370 -13.25 -25.72 4.79
CA LEU A 370 -14.65 -26.19 4.75
C LEU A 370 -15.61 -25.75 3.62
N LYS A 371 -15.26 -24.90 2.65
CA LYS A 371 -16.21 -24.34 1.69
C LYS A 371 -15.73 -24.10 0.24
N ARG A 372 -14.60 -24.61 -0.25
CA ARG A 372 -14.13 -24.24 -1.62
C ARG A 372 -15.11 -24.64 -2.74
N HIS A 373 -15.74 -23.66 -3.39
CA HIS A 373 -16.65 -23.84 -4.53
C HIS A 373 -15.90 -23.78 -5.87
N LYS A 374 -16.57 -24.17 -6.97
CA LYS A 374 -16.04 -24.03 -8.35
C LYS A 374 -15.59 -22.57 -8.59
N PRO A 375 -14.42 -22.33 -9.22
CA PRO A 375 -13.95 -20.97 -9.48
C PRO A 375 -14.98 -20.20 -10.31
N SER A 376 -15.31 -19.00 -9.84
CA SER A 376 -16.20 -18.06 -10.51
C SER A 376 -15.38 -17.03 -11.28
N LEU A 377 -15.62 -16.92 -12.58
CA LEU A 377 -14.94 -15.91 -13.41
C LEU A 377 -15.55 -14.53 -13.13
N VAL A 378 -14.71 -13.58 -12.76
CA VAL A 378 -15.09 -12.17 -12.61
C VAL A 378 -15.05 -11.52 -14.00
N GLN A 379 -16.23 -11.22 -14.54
CA GLN A 379 -16.37 -10.52 -15.83
C GLN A 379 -16.32 -9.01 -15.68
N ASP A 380 -16.94 -8.48 -14.61
CA ASP A 380 -17.00 -7.06 -14.30
C ASP A 380 -16.54 -6.81 -12.85
N MET A 381 -15.54 -5.94 -12.68
CA MET A 381 -14.98 -5.63 -11.36
C MET A 381 -15.96 -4.88 -10.45
N THR A 382 -16.83 -4.05 -11.03
CA THR A 382 -17.82 -3.26 -10.30
C THR A 382 -18.94 -4.14 -9.77
N GLU A 383 -19.46 -5.04 -10.60
CA GLU A 383 -20.47 -6.01 -10.20
C GLU A 383 -19.93 -6.95 -9.11
N PHE A 384 -18.70 -7.44 -9.29
CA PHE A 384 -18.00 -8.25 -8.29
C PHE A 384 -17.96 -7.56 -6.92
N LYS A 385 -17.51 -6.30 -6.86
CA LYS A 385 -17.46 -5.54 -5.60
C LYS A 385 -18.84 -5.29 -5.00
N ARG A 386 -19.85 -5.00 -5.84
CA ARG A 386 -21.23 -4.76 -5.40
C ARG A 386 -21.89 -6.01 -4.81
N SER A 387 -21.48 -7.19 -5.28
CA SER A 387 -22.02 -8.48 -4.85
C SER A 387 -21.49 -8.96 -3.50
N LEU A 388 -20.43 -8.34 -2.98
CA LEU A 388 -19.70 -8.81 -1.82
C LEU A 388 -19.70 -7.80 -0.65
N PRO A 389 -19.63 -8.28 0.60
CA PRO A 389 -19.47 -7.41 1.74
C PRO A 389 -18.09 -6.74 1.75
N LEU A 390 -17.97 -5.68 2.56
CA LEU A 390 -16.71 -4.98 2.83
C LEU A 390 -16.30 -5.20 4.28
N PHE A 391 -15.01 -5.48 4.52
CA PHE A 391 -14.47 -5.57 5.87
C PHE A 391 -14.65 -4.25 6.64
N PRO A 392 -14.80 -4.30 7.98
CA PRO A 392 -14.67 -3.10 8.80
C PRO A 392 -13.23 -2.58 8.77
N LEU A 393 -13.04 -1.31 9.15
CA LEU A 393 -11.71 -0.73 9.31
C LEU A 393 -11.09 -1.17 10.64
N VAL A 394 -9.78 -1.43 10.64
CA VAL A 394 -9.01 -1.71 11.86
C VAL A 394 -9.09 -0.50 12.80
N ARG A 395 -9.33 -0.78 14.08
CA ARG A 395 -9.42 0.24 15.13
C ARG A 395 -8.03 0.78 15.47
N PRO A 396 -7.88 2.09 15.71
CA PRO A 396 -6.66 2.67 16.27
C PRO A 396 -6.24 1.99 17.57
N HIS A 397 -4.95 1.74 17.75
CA HIS A 397 -4.40 1.30 19.02
C HIS A 397 -4.37 2.48 20.00
N ILE A 398 -5.20 2.43 21.04
CA ILE A 398 -5.25 3.47 22.06
C ILE A 398 -4.22 3.13 23.14
N ASN A 399 -3.07 3.79 23.13
CA ASN A 399 -2.11 3.79 24.25
C ASN A 399 -1.71 5.22 24.60
N PHE A 400 -1.26 5.47 25.84
CA PHE A 400 -0.91 6.79 26.36
C PHE A 400 0.10 7.59 25.50
N MET A 401 0.94 6.91 24.69
CA MET A 401 1.82 7.59 23.72
C MET A 401 1.09 8.13 22.50
N ALA A 402 -0.01 7.52 22.07
CA ALA A 402 -0.84 8.00 20.96
C ALA A 402 -1.62 9.28 21.30
N ALA A 403 -1.77 9.60 22.60
CA ALA A 403 -2.42 10.82 23.08
C ALA A 403 -1.47 12.01 23.24
N LYS A 404 -0.16 11.86 22.94
CA LYS A 404 0.88 12.91 23.08
C LYS A 404 1.56 13.30 21.76
N LEU A 405 1.20 12.64 20.66
CA LEU A 405 1.47 13.07 19.28
C LEU A 405 0.21 13.75 18.75
#